data_AF-A0A838RYH2-F1
#
_entry.id   AF-A0A838RYH2-F1
#
_cell.length_a   1.000
_cell.length_b   1.000
_cell.length_c   1.000
_cell.angle_alpha   90.00
_cell.angle_beta   90.00
_cell.angle_gamma   90.00
#
_symmetry.space_group_name_H-M   'P 1'
#
loop_
_entity.id
_entity.type
_entity.pdbx_description
1 polymer ?
#
loop_
_entity_poly.entity_id
_entity_poly.type
_entity_poly.pdbx_seq_one_letter_code
_entity_poly.pdbx_strand_id
1 'polypeptide(L)'
;LIAYDLFVHPPQKAGTLDFKFVTFGAQIGNPTVRGMFGGYITEIGPQFWYNLYNQKDEVFVVSLRVPSQAYLQVETLFDEGHDAIGYLTHPNTVARVWRDIATSQAVPSQLTRRAFAAPQAVKKAARKPAPPRALLIGINDYPNPEDRLEGCVNDVFLMSSVLQECGFDAESIRVVLNERATAQGIRERIEWLLSDPVPGDVRFLYYSGHGAQIPGYGPGDTVDRLDECLVPHNFDWSRETAFTDDNFFDLYSQLPYETNFVTIFDCCHSGGMTRQGGAKVRGVNPPDDIRHRMLKWDIEKEMWVERKIDSPNRELETEFTGESKAKRRLGRAVNLRTLPSKEYDRARQQYKHKGPYLPMIYQACGENEYSYEYRHGVTSYGAFTYSLARILRRLGHQGRGITFSGLRDRIAKDLIELGYQQDPCLIGPGALCSQTVPWRGSGSRAEGKKK
;
A
#
# COMPACT_ATOMS: atom_id res chain seq x y z
N LEU A 1 -2.15 -33.01 5.90
CA LEU A 1 -1.55 -31.93 5.09
C LEU A 1 -1.56 -30.65 5.93
N ILE A 2 -0.50 -30.43 6.71
CA ILE A 2 -0.17 -29.12 7.28
C ILE A 2 1.10 -28.72 6.54
N ALA A 3 0.94 -27.84 5.55
CA ALA A 3 1.93 -27.51 4.53
C ALA A 3 3.07 -26.61 5.03
N TYR A 4 3.01 -26.14 6.28
CA TYR A 4 3.97 -25.19 6.84
C TYR A 4 5.32 -25.80 7.19
N ASP A 5 5.40 -27.12 7.36
CA ASP A 5 6.67 -27.79 7.71
C ASP A 5 7.75 -27.53 6.64
N LEU A 6 7.36 -27.47 5.36
CA LEU A 6 8.26 -27.09 4.27
C LEU A 6 8.77 -25.64 4.39
N PHE A 7 7.93 -24.75 4.92
CA PHE A 7 8.32 -23.36 5.16
C PHE A 7 9.18 -23.21 6.42
N VAL A 8 8.92 -23.96 7.48
CA VAL A 8 9.68 -23.89 8.74
C VAL A 8 11.03 -24.62 8.62
N HIS A 9 11.06 -25.72 7.86
CA HIS A 9 12.23 -26.54 7.59
C HIS A 9 12.52 -26.56 6.08
N PRO A 10 12.98 -25.42 5.53
CA PRO A 10 13.33 -25.36 4.12
C PRO A 10 14.41 -26.42 3.82
N PRO A 11 14.26 -27.19 2.73
CA PRO A 11 15.20 -28.25 2.41
C PRO A 11 16.62 -27.70 2.30
N GLN A 12 17.53 -28.21 3.15
CA GLN A 12 18.86 -27.65 3.40
C GLN A 12 19.84 -27.77 2.21
N LYS A 13 19.41 -28.38 1.09
CA LYS A 13 20.18 -28.45 -0.16
C LYS A 13 19.34 -27.91 -1.31
N ALA A 14 19.83 -26.82 -1.90
CA ALA A 14 19.39 -26.27 -3.19
C ALA A 14 19.78 -27.18 -4.37
N GLY A 15 19.53 -28.48 -4.27
CA GLY A 15 19.27 -29.30 -5.45
C GLY A 15 17.79 -29.15 -5.71
N THR A 16 17.40 -28.67 -6.88
CA THR A 16 16.00 -28.59 -7.34
C THR A 16 15.29 -29.87 -6.94
N LEU A 17 14.42 -29.78 -5.95
CA LEU A 17 13.56 -30.89 -5.62
C LEU A 17 12.59 -31.02 -6.77
N ASP A 18 12.59 -32.17 -7.43
CA ASP A 18 11.76 -32.46 -8.61
C ASP A 18 10.32 -32.77 -8.18
N PHE A 19 9.70 -31.85 -7.44
CA PHE A 19 8.30 -31.92 -7.10
C PHE A 19 7.58 -30.61 -7.40
N LYS A 20 6.33 -30.75 -7.82
CA LYS A 20 5.35 -29.68 -7.88
C LYS A 20 4.59 -29.65 -6.55
N PHE A 21 4.43 -28.47 -5.99
CA PHE A 21 3.78 -28.27 -4.70
C PHE A 21 2.35 -27.76 -4.91
N VAL A 22 1.36 -28.38 -4.27
CA VAL A 22 -0.04 -27.97 -4.35
C VAL A 22 -0.55 -27.68 -2.94
N THR A 23 -1.05 -26.46 -2.72
CA THR A 23 -1.70 -26.04 -1.48
C THR A 23 -3.16 -25.72 -1.74
N PHE A 24 -4.02 -25.95 -0.77
CA PHE A 24 -5.43 -25.55 -0.77
C PHE A 24 -5.87 -25.26 0.65
N GLY A 25 -6.74 -24.26 0.84
CA GLY A 25 -7.07 -23.72 2.16
C GLY A 25 -5.87 -23.19 2.94
N ALA A 26 -4.83 -22.70 2.25
CA ALA A 26 -3.61 -22.24 2.89
C ALA A 26 -3.82 -20.90 3.60
N GLN A 27 -3.42 -20.82 4.87
CA GLN A 27 -3.51 -19.60 5.68
C GLN A 27 -2.18 -18.82 5.66
N ILE A 28 -1.19 -19.22 4.85
CA ILE A 28 0.14 -18.60 4.84
C ILE A 28 0.13 -17.12 4.44
N GLY A 29 -0.89 -16.70 3.69
CA GLY A 29 -1.08 -15.29 3.36
C GLY A 29 -1.64 -14.46 4.52
N ASN A 30 -2.26 -15.10 5.52
CA ASN A 30 -2.89 -14.41 6.66
C ASN A 30 -1.82 -13.60 7.42
N PRO A 31 -2.08 -12.32 7.76
CA PRO A 31 -1.06 -11.45 8.37
C PRO A 31 -0.39 -12.05 9.61
N THR A 32 -1.17 -12.74 10.46
CA THR A 32 -0.65 -13.38 11.69
C THR A 32 0.34 -14.50 11.35
N VAL A 33 -0.02 -15.37 10.40
CA VAL A 33 0.83 -16.49 9.98
C VAL A 33 2.06 -15.97 9.23
N ARG A 34 1.84 -15.03 8.32
CA ARG A 34 2.86 -14.41 7.50
C ARG A 34 3.90 -13.64 8.31
N GLY A 35 3.48 -12.98 9.41
CA GLY A 35 4.37 -12.29 10.33
C GLY A 35 5.46 -13.20 10.92
N MET A 36 5.15 -14.49 11.15
CA MET A 36 6.11 -15.48 11.64
C MET A 36 7.27 -15.77 10.67
N PHE A 37 7.08 -15.46 9.38
CA PHE A 37 8.10 -15.60 8.35
C PHE A 37 8.81 -14.25 8.05
N GLY A 38 8.75 -13.29 8.98
CA GLY A 38 9.29 -11.95 8.73
C GLY A 38 8.50 -11.16 7.69
N GLY A 39 7.24 -11.54 7.46
CA GLY A 39 6.27 -10.70 6.77
C GLY A 39 6.34 -10.70 5.24
N TYR A 40 7.20 -11.49 4.61
CA TYR A 40 7.26 -11.63 3.15
C TYR A 40 7.36 -13.09 2.75
N ILE A 41 6.49 -13.55 1.85
CA ILE A 41 6.49 -14.95 1.41
C ILE A 41 7.25 -15.08 0.11
N THR A 42 8.29 -15.92 0.13
CA THR A 42 9.02 -16.41 -1.04
C THR A 42 8.67 -17.88 -1.31
N GLU A 43 8.98 -18.35 -2.52
CA GLU A 43 8.89 -19.78 -2.82
C GLU A 43 10.03 -20.56 -2.14
N ILE A 44 9.74 -21.79 -1.69
CA ILE A 44 10.69 -22.59 -0.93
C ILE A 44 10.85 -23.97 -1.56
N GLY A 45 11.69 -24.07 -2.59
CA GLY A 45 12.24 -25.34 -3.07
C GLY A 45 11.52 -26.12 -4.18
N PRO A 46 10.21 -25.95 -4.54
CA PRO A 46 9.60 -26.76 -5.58
C PRO A 46 9.99 -26.27 -6.99
N GLN A 47 9.77 -27.13 -7.99
CA GLN A 47 9.82 -26.73 -9.40
C GLN A 47 8.69 -25.73 -9.73
N PHE A 48 7.53 -25.89 -9.10
CA PHE A 48 6.35 -25.03 -9.26
C PHE A 48 5.40 -25.16 -8.06
N TRP A 49 4.76 -24.06 -7.66
CA TRP A 49 3.76 -24.03 -6.59
C TRP A 49 2.38 -23.59 -7.11
N TYR A 50 1.40 -24.49 -7.00
CA TYR A 50 -0.02 -24.21 -7.22
C TYR A 50 -0.72 -23.95 -5.89
N ASN A 51 -1.40 -22.81 -5.76
CA ASN A 51 -2.26 -22.51 -4.60
C ASN A 51 -3.72 -22.44 -5.04
N LEU A 52 -4.53 -23.41 -4.62
CA LEU A 52 -5.97 -23.42 -4.86
C LEU A 52 -6.64 -22.51 -3.83
N TYR A 53 -7.38 -21.52 -4.32
CA TYR A 53 -7.95 -20.46 -3.51
C TYR A 53 -9.46 -20.40 -3.69
N ASN A 54 -10.19 -20.53 -2.58
CA ASN A 54 -11.61 -20.26 -2.50
C ASN A 54 -11.84 -19.13 -1.49
N GLN A 55 -12.30 -17.98 -1.95
CA GLN A 55 -12.63 -16.85 -1.07
C GLN A 55 -13.81 -17.14 -0.11
N LYS A 56 -14.60 -18.19 -0.37
CA LYS A 56 -15.72 -18.62 0.49
C LYS A 56 -15.30 -19.64 1.55
N ASP A 57 -14.03 -20.06 1.56
CA ASP A 57 -13.54 -21.03 2.53
C ASP A 57 -13.33 -20.36 3.91
N GLU A 58 -14.05 -20.87 4.90
CA GLU A 58 -14.15 -20.28 6.24
C GLU A 58 -12.88 -20.45 7.10
N VAL A 59 -11.88 -21.23 6.67
CA VAL A 59 -10.65 -21.45 7.46
C VAL A 59 -9.62 -20.31 7.36
N PHE A 60 -10.07 -19.06 7.29
CA PHE A 60 -9.23 -17.86 7.18
C PHE A 60 -8.32 -17.85 5.93
N VAL A 61 -8.81 -18.40 4.83
CA VAL A 61 -8.07 -18.40 3.57
C VAL A 61 -8.02 -16.97 3.03
N VAL A 62 -6.83 -16.55 2.62
CA VAL A 62 -6.63 -15.25 1.98
C VAL A 62 -5.89 -15.42 0.66
N SER A 63 -6.17 -14.54 -0.30
CA SER A 63 -5.44 -14.53 -1.55
C SER A 63 -3.95 -14.34 -1.26
N LEU A 64 -3.13 -15.17 -1.91
CA LEU A 64 -1.69 -15.17 -1.73
C LEU A 64 -1.01 -14.71 -3.03
N ARG A 65 -0.20 -13.66 -2.89
CA ARG A 65 0.70 -13.19 -3.95
C ARG A 65 2.12 -13.61 -3.63
N VAL A 66 2.75 -14.37 -4.52
CA VAL A 66 4.17 -14.73 -4.44
C VAL A 66 4.86 -14.16 -5.67
N PRO A 67 5.91 -13.33 -5.51
CA PRO A 67 6.60 -12.68 -6.62
C PRO A 67 7.57 -13.64 -7.30
N SER A 68 7.04 -14.73 -7.86
CA SER A 68 7.79 -15.73 -8.60
C SER A 68 7.06 -16.18 -9.86
N GLN A 69 7.85 -16.58 -10.87
CA GLN A 69 7.34 -17.25 -12.07
C GLN A 69 6.97 -18.71 -11.83
N ALA A 70 7.44 -19.32 -10.73
CA ALA A 70 7.14 -20.69 -10.34
C ALA A 70 5.99 -20.77 -9.32
N TYR A 71 5.06 -19.81 -9.37
CA TYR A 71 3.85 -19.78 -8.54
C TYR A 71 2.60 -19.48 -9.38
N LEU A 72 1.48 -20.14 -9.05
CA LEU A 72 0.16 -19.83 -9.59
C LEU A 72 -0.93 -20.00 -8.53
N GLN A 73 -1.70 -18.95 -8.30
CA GLN A 73 -3.00 -19.07 -7.62
C GLN A 73 -4.07 -19.52 -8.62
N VAL A 74 -4.86 -20.53 -8.25
CA VAL A 74 -5.96 -21.08 -9.03
C VAL A 74 -7.26 -20.84 -8.27
N GLU A 75 -8.15 -20.04 -8.85
CA GLU A 75 -9.48 -19.79 -8.29
C GLU A 75 -10.34 -21.07 -8.34
N THR A 76 -10.86 -21.48 -7.20
CA THR A 76 -11.69 -22.68 -7.00
C THR A 76 -12.92 -22.31 -6.18
N LEU A 77 -13.83 -21.52 -6.77
CA LEU A 77 -15.01 -21.01 -6.07
C LEU A 77 -16.08 -22.09 -5.96
N PHE A 78 -16.42 -22.48 -4.73
CA PHE A 78 -17.56 -23.35 -4.41
C PHE A 78 -18.17 -22.92 -3.07
N ASP A 79 -19.43 -23.30 -2.84
CA ASP A 79 -20.26 -22.82 -1.71
C ASP A 79 -20.12 -23.64 -0.44
N GLU A 80 -19.72 -24.90 -0.56
CA GLU A 80 -19.36 -25.75 0.57
C GLU A 80 -18.13 -25.15 1.27
N GLY A 81 -18.04 -25.29 2.60
CA GLY A 81 -16.97 -24.70 3.41
C GLY A 81 -15.57 -25.27 3.11
N HIS A 82 -14.78 -25.60 4.12
CA HIS A 82 -13.46 -26.20 3.86
C HIS A 82 -13.58 -27.64 3.34
N ASP A 83 -13.61 -27.81 2.00
CA ASP A 83 -13.72 -29.12 1.34
C ASP A 83 -12.53 -29.43 0.42
N ALA A 84 -11.70 -30.38 0.86
CA ALA A 84 -10.57 -30.88 0.10
C ALA A 84 -10.99 -31.52 -1.23
N ILE A 85 -12.12 -32.23 -1.29
CA ILE A 85 -12.58 -32.87 -2.53
C ILE A 85 -12.99 -31.80 -3.54
N GLY A 86 -13.75 -30.80 -3.10
CA GLY A 86 -14.15 -29.63 -3.87
C GLY A 86 -12.95 -28.93 -4.49
N TYR A 87 -11.92 -28.62 -3.71
CA TYR A 87 -10.67 -28.06 -4.24
C TYR A 87 -10.00 -28.94 -5.31
N LEU A 88 -9.79 -30.22 -5.01
CA LEU A 88 -9.01 -31.12 -5.87
C LEU A 88 -9.76 -31.52 -7.14
N THR A 89 -11.10 -31.54 -7.11
CA THR A 89 -11.95 -31.91 -8.26
C THR A 89 -12.46 -30.71 -9.05
N HIS A 90 -12.28 -29.48 -8.56
CA HIS A 90 -12.75 -28.26 -9.22
C HIS A 90 -12.25 -28.19 -10.69
N PRO A 91 -13.09 -27.78 -11.65
CA PRO A 91 -12.72 -27.72 -13.06
C PRO A 91 -11.43 -26.96 -13.36
N ASN A 92 -11.18 -25.85 -12.64
CA ASN A 92 -9.94 -25.09 -12.78
C ASN A 92 -8.72 -25.88 -12.27
N THR A 93 -8.84 -26.63 -11.18
CA THR A 93 -7.77 -27.49 -10.66
C THR A 93 -7.43 -28.58 -11.67
N VAL A 94 -8.44 -29.27 -12.21
CA VAL A 94 -8.26 -30.29 -13.24
C VAL A 94 -7.58 -29.71 -14.48
N ALA A 95 -8.05 -28.56 -14.95
CA ALA A 95 -7.56 -27.94 -16.18
C ALA A 95 -6.16 -27.32 -16.05
N ARG A 96 -5.79 -26.82 -14.87
CA ARG A 96 -4.55 -26.04 -14.64
C ARG A 96 -3.47 -26.80 -13.90
N VAL A 97 -3.84 -27.66 -12.95
CA VAL A 97 -2.92 -28.35 -12.06
C VAL A 97 -2.72 -29.78 -12.54
N TRP A 98 -3.78 -30.60 -12.57
CA TRP A 98 -3.66 -32.02 -12.93
C TRP A 98 -3.23 -32.24 -14.38
N ARG A 99 -3.73 -31.42 -15.31
CA ARG A 99 -3.28 -31.48 -16.71
C ARG A 99 -1.80 -31.15 -16.85
N ASP A 100 -1.29 -30.18 -16.11
CA ASP A 100 0.14 -29.81 -16.13
C ASP A 100 1.01 -30.87 -15.45
N ILE A 101 0.52 -31.50 -14.39
CA ILE A 101 1.22 -32.61 -13.71
C ILE A 101 1.25 -33.86 -14.60
N ALA A 102 0.11 -34.26 -15.16
CA ALA A 102 -0.03 -35.52 -15.89
C ALA A 102 0.68 -35.55 -17.25
N THR A 103 0.89 -34.39 -17.87
CA THR A 103 1.48 -34.34 -19.22
C THR A 103 3.01 -34.35 -19.23
N SER A 104 3.67 -34.16 -18.08
CA SER A 104 5.15 -34.04 -17.90
C SER A 104 5.88 -33.10 -18.87
N GLN A 105 5.16 -32.43 -19.78
CA GLN A 105 5.65 -31.35 -20.60
C GLN A 105 5.49 -30.08 -19.77
N ALA A 106 6.60 -29.39 -19.50
CA ALA A 106 6.55 -28.00 -19.11
C ALA A 106 5.97 -27.19 -20.29
N VAL A 107 4.65 -27.21 -20.50
CA VAL A 107 4.02 -26.62 -21.68
C VAL A 107 4.31 -25.11 -21.67
N PRO A 108 5.05 -24.54 -22.63
CA PRO A 108 5.06 -23.10 -22.84
C PRO A 108 3.63 -22.69 -23.21
N SER A 109 3.03 -21.83 -22.40
CA SER A 109 1.62 -21.45 -22.45
C SER A 109 1.23 -20.69 -23.73
N GLN A 110 1.02 -21.37 -24.85
CA GLN A 110 0.56 -20.69 -26.07
C GLN A 110 -0.63 -21.30 -26.81
N LEU A 111 -1.12 -22.50 -26.46
CA LEU A 111 -2.22 -23.11 -27.21
C LEU A 111 -3.37 -23.55 -26.29
N THR A 112 -4.20 -22.59 -25.88
CA THR A 112 -5.65 -22.71 -25.55
C THR A 112 -6.13 -21.41 -24.90
N ARG A 113 -6.25 -20.34 -25.71
CA ARG A 113 -6.70 -19.01 -25.26
C ARG A 113 -8.16 -18.67 -25.60
N ARG A 114 -8.94 -19.57 -26.21
CA ARG A 114 -10.32 -19.26 -26.63
C ARG A 114 -11.35 -20.11 -25.90
N ALA A 115 -11.85 -19.56 -24.80
CA ALA A 115 -13.21 -19.62 -24.26
C ALA A 115 -13.16 -19.51 -22.72
N PHE A 116 -14.03 -18.66 -22.16
CA PHE A 116 -14.25 -18.34 -20.74
C PHE A 116 -13.30 -17.29 -20.12
N ALA A 117 -13.92 -16.18 -19.73
CA ALA A 117 -13.30 -14.95 -19.25
C ALA A 117 -12.94 -15.04 -17.76
N ALA A 118 -11.64 -14.97 -17.49
CA ALA A 118 -10.98 -14.44 -16.29
C ALA A 118 -9.50 -14.20 -16.70
N PRO A 119 -8.80 -13.18 -16.16
CA PRO A 119 -7.58 -12.66 -16.74
C PRO A 119 -6.45 -13.70 -16.75
N GLN A 120 -6.00 -14.02 -17.96
CA GLN A 120 -5.04 -15.09 -18.22
C GLN A 120 -3.62 -14.70 -17.78
N ALA A 121 -3.05 -15.49 -16.88
CA ALA A 121 -1.61 -15.63 -16.70
C ALA A 121 -0.98 -16.09 -18.01
N VAL A 122 -0.35 -15.16 -18.74
CA VAL A 122 0.55 -15.43 -19.86
C VAL A 122 1.92 -15.73 -19.25
N LYS A 123 2.62 -16.80 -19.66
CA LYS A 123 4.07 -16.89 -19.44
C LYS A 123 4.71 -15.68 -20.11
N LYS A 124 4.99 -14.65 -19.30
CA LYS A 124 5.71 -13.46 -19.74
C LYS A 124 7.15 -13.91 -19.98
N ALA A 125 7.55 -14.08 -21.24
CA ALA A 125 8.94 -13.77 -21.61
C ALA A 125 9.30 -12.45 -20.92
N ALA A 126 10.48 -12.34 -20.28
CA ALA A 126 10.89 -11.22 -19.43
C ALA A 126 10.25 -9.92 -19.93
N ARG A 127 9.13 -9.55 -19.32
CA ARG A 127 8.28 -8.49 -19.86
C ARG A 127 9.10 -7.24 -19.68
N LYS A 128 9.34 -6.48 -20.77
CA LYS A 128 9.86 -5.12 -20.62
C LYS A 128 9.00 -4.39 -19.57
N PRO A 129 9.61 -3.58 -18.69
CA PRO A 129 8.85 -2.77 -17.74
C PRO A 129 7.68 -2.11 -18.45
N ALA A 130 6.49 -2.23 -17.87
CA ALA A 130 5.31 -1.60 -18.43
C ALA A 130 5.48 -0.07 -18.36
N PRO A 131 4.77 0.69 -19.19
CA PRO A 131 4.67 2.13 -19.02
C PRO A 131 4.34 2.48 -17.56
N PRO A 132 4.94 3.55 -17.00
CA PRO A 132 4.74 3.92 -15.62
C PRO A 132 3.25 4.17 -15.37
N ARG A 133 2.67 3.63 -14.29
CA ARG A 133 1.24 3.80 -13.96
C ARG A 133 1.07 4.71 -12.76
N ALA A 134 0.07 5.58 -12.82
CA ALA A 134 -0.30 6.43 -11.70
C ALA A 134 -1.79 6.32 -11.35
N LEU A 135 -2.09 6.44 -10.06
CA LEU A 135 -3.43 6.63 -9.53
C LEU A 135 -3.45 7.90 -8.69
N LEU A 136 -4.35 8.83 -9.01
CA LEU A 136 -4.53 10.09 -8.31
C LEU A 136 -5.95 10.13 -7.72
N ILE A 137 -6.06 10.38 -6.43
CA ILE A 137 -7.32 10.40 -5.68
C ILE A 137 -7.47 11.77 -5.03
N GLY A 138 -8.63 12.40 -5.21
CA GLY A 138 -8.90 13.74 -4.70
C GLY A 138 -10.34 13.87 -4.21
N ILE A 139 -10.56 14.33 -2.98
CA ILE A 139 -11.90 14.43 -2.40
C ILE A 139 -12.08 15.82 -1.80
N ASN A 140 -12.99 16.60 -2.39
CA ASN A 140 -13.45 17.89 -1.87
C ASN A 140 -14.84 17.76 -1.26
N ASP A 141 -15.74 17.10 -1.98
CA ASP A 141 -17.17 17.13 -1.72
C ASP A 141 -17.58 16.07 -0.69
N TYR A 142 -17.02 16.16 0.52
CA TYR A 142 -17.44 15.30 1.63
C TYR A 142 -18.93 15.52 1.96
N PRO A 143 -19.68 14.45 2.34
CA PRO A 143 -21.11 14.54 2.60
C PRO A 143 -21.46 15.56 3.69
N ASN A 144 -20.67 15.60 4.77
CA ASN A 144 -20.80 16.61 5.81
C ASN A 144 -20.20 17.95 5.31
N PRO A 145 -20.99 19.04 5.26
CA PRO A 145 -20.51 20.34 4.79
C PRO A 145 -19.28 20.88 5.53
N GLU A 146 -19.17 20.59 6.83
CA GLU A 146 -18.04 21.05 7.67
C GLU A 146 -16.72 20.35 7.31
N ASP A 147 -16.79 19.16 6.70
CA ASP A 147 -15.64 18.37 6.26
C ASP A 147 -15.30 18.63 4.78
N ARG A 148 -16.00 19.53 4.08
CA ARG A 148 -15.71 19.76 2.65
C ARG A 148 -14.37 20.46 2.49
N LEU A 149 -13.55 20.05 1.52
CA LEU A 149 -12.28 20.69 1.13
C LEU A 149 -12.43 21.43 -0.21
N GLU A 150 -11.47 22.28 -0.58
CA GLU A 150 -11.52 23.04 -1.85
C GLU A 150 -10.39 22.68 -2.82
N GLY A 151 -9.24 22.24 -2.33
CA GLY A 151 -8.02 22.09 -3.10
C GLY A 151 -7.70 20.69 -3.59
N CYS A 152 -8.38 19.64 -3.12
CA CYS A 152 -7.99 18.25 -3.41
C CYS A 152 -8.22 17.85 -4.86
N VAL A 153 -9.29 18.35 -5.50
CA VAL A 153 -9.50 18.14 -6.93
C VAL A 153 -8.44 18.89 -7.74
N ASN A 154 -8.14 20.15 -7.39
CA ASN A 154 -7.12 20.96 -8.08
C ASN A 154 -5.72 20.34 -7.96
N ASP A 155 -5.41 19.80 -6.78
CA ASP A 155 -4.19 19.05 -6.50
C ASP A 155 -4.03 17.84 -7.43
N VAL A 156 -5.10 17.07 -7.66
CA VAL A 156 -5.06 15.93 -8.57
C VAL A 156 -4.73 16.37 -10.00
N PHE A 157 -5.34 17.45 -10.50
CA PHE A 157 -5.02 17.98 -11.82
C PHE A 157 -3.59 18.54 -11.90
N LEU A 158 -3.15 19.23 -10.84
CA LEU A 158 -1.78 19.72 -10.72
C LEU A 158 -0.78 18.56 -10.76
N MET A 159 -0.99 17.51 -9.97
CA MET A 159 -0.13 16.34 -9.96
C MET A 159 -0.19 15.54 -11.25
N SER A 160 -1.35 15.44 -11.90
CA SER A 160 -1.46 14.83 -13.23
C SER A 160 -0.58 15.56 -14.25
N SER A 161 -0.59 16.90 -14.26
CA SER A 161 0.28 17.67 -15.16
C SER A 161 1.76 17.47 -14.86
N VAL A 162 2.13 17.44 -13.58
CA VAL A 162 3.50 17.18 -13.09
C VAL A 162 3.97 15.79 -13.52
N LEU A 163 3.14 14.75 -13.41
CA LEU A 163 3.50 13.40 -13.86
C LEU A 163 3.64 13.28 -15.37
N GLN A 164 2.80 13.97 -16.14
CA GLN A 164 2.96 14.01 -17.60
C GLN A 164 4.27 14.71 -18.01
N GLU A 165 4.65 15.77 -17.29
CA GLU A 165 5.98 16.39 -17.42
C GLU A 165 7.10 15.39 -17.07
N CYS A 166 6.92 14.51 -16.07
CA CYS A 166 7.84 13.40 -15.77
C CYS A 166 7.90 12.29 -16.84
N GLY A 167 7.01 12.29 -17.83
CA GLY A 167 6.94 11.26 -18.87
C GLY A 167 5.96 10.11 -18.58
N PHE A 168 4.95 10.31 -17.73
CA PHE A 168 3.78 9.45 -17.70
C PHE A 168 2.86 9.79 -18.88
N ASP A 169 2.41 8.77 -19.60
CA ASP A 169 1.40 8.95 -20.63
C ASP A 169 0.04 9.24 -19.98
N ALA A 170 -0.81 10.04 -20.63
CA ALA A 170 -2.13 10.38 -20.07
C ALA A 170 -2.98 9.11 -19.82
N GLU A 171 -2.86 8.10 -20.68
CA GLU A 171 -3.54 6.81 -20.59
C GLU A 171 -3.04 5.94 -19.44
N SER A 172 -1.86 6.23 -18.90
CA SER A 172 -1.28 5.50 -17.77
C SER A 172 -1.62 6.11 -16.40
N ILE A 173 -2.33 7.25 -16.40
CA ILE A 173 -2.81 7.94 -15.20
C ILE A 173 -4.32 7.68 -15.04
N ARG A 174 -4.73 7.13 -13.89
CA ARG A 174 -6.14 7.05 -13.51
C ARG A 174 -6.44 8.03 -12.38
N VAL A 175 -7.65 8.58 -12.43
CA VAL A 175 -8.14 9.57 -11.47
C VAL A 175 -9.44 9.07 -10.84
N VAL A 176 -9.59 9.26 -9.53
CA VAL A 176 -10.83 9.02 -8.77
C VAL A 176 -11.13 10.26 -7.94
N LEU A 177 -12.33 10.82 -8.08
CA LEU A 177 -12.70 12.07 -7.41
C LEU A 177 -14.01 11.93 -6.64
N ASN A 178 -14.11 12.66 -5.52
CA ASN A 178 -15.34 12.93 -4.78
C ASN A 178 -16.19 11.67 -4.53
N GLU A 179 -17.47 11.67 -4.94
CA GLU A 179 -18.46 10.62 -4.69
C GLU A 179 -18.05 9.24 -5.26
N ARG A 180 -17.12 9.21 -6.22
CA ARG A 180 -16.56 7.96 -6.77
C ARG A 180 -15.41 7.41 -5.93
N ALA A 181 -14.80 8.22 -5.08
CA ALA A 181 -13.74 7.82 -4.17
C ALA A 181 -14.33 7.18 -2.90
N THR A 182 -15.16 6.15 -3.09
CA THR A 182 -15.62 5.28 -2.00
C THR A 182 -14.50 4.33 -1.56
N ALA A 183 -14.63 3.72 -0.38
CA ALA A 183 -13.65 2.73 0.10
C ALA A 183 -13.39 1.63 -0.95
N GLN A 184 -14.48 1.10 -1.54
CA GLN A 184 -14.42 0.13 -2.63
C GLN A 184 -13.78 0.72 -3.90
N GLY A 185 -14.21 1.92 -4.33
CA GLY A 185 -13.69 2.55 -5.54
C GLY A 185 -12.19 2.85 -5.47
N ILE A 186 -11.69 3.25 -4.29
CA ILE A 186 -10.26 3.41 -4.00
C ILE A 186 -9.55 2.06 -4.08
N ARG A 187 -10.08 1.03 -3.41
CA ARG A 187 -9.49 -0.31 -3.38
C ARG A 187 -9.31 -0.89 -4.78
N GLU A 188 -10.37 -0.92 -5.59
CA GLU A 188 -10.34 -1.45 -6.96
C GLU A 188 -9.30 -0.74 -7.84
N ARG A 189 -9.07 0.55 -7.59
CA ARG A 189 -8.12 1.35 -8.36
C ARG A 189 -6.69 1.12 -7.91
N ILE A 190 -6.44 0.91 -6.62
CA ILE A 190 -5.13 0.49 -6.13
C ILE A 190 -4.82 -0.94 -6.60
N GLU A 191 -5.79 -1.83 -6.64
CA GLU A 191 -5.64 -3.17 -7.22
C GLU A 191 -5.20 -3.10 -8.69
N TRP A 192 -5.81 -2.22 -9.50
CA TRP A 192 -5.34 -1.97 -10.86
C TRP A 192 -3.92 -1.38 -10.92
N LEU A 193 -3.61 -0.43 -10.03
CA LEU A 193 -2.28 0.19 -9.98
C LEU A 193 -1.21 -0.89 -9.74
N LEU A 194 -1.47 -1.77 -8.78
CA LEU A 194 -0.51 -2.77 -8.29
C LEU A 194 -0.65 -4.15 -8.95
N SER A 195 -1.49 -4.27 -9.99
CA SER A 195 -1.66 -5.53 -10.74
C SER A 195 -0.40 -5.93 -11.51
N ASP A 196 -0.11 -7.22 -11.53
CA ASP A 196 0.90 -7.88 -12.37
C ASP A 196 2.28 -7.17 -12.45
N PRO A 197 2.86 -6.73 -11.32
CA PRO A 197 4.12 -5.99 -11.34
C PRO A 197 5.22 -6.87 -11.95
N VAL A 198 6.07 -6.25 -12.75
CA VAL A 198 7.33 -6.85 -13.19
C VAL A 198 8.51 -6.06 -12.61
N PRO A 199 9.66 -6.69 -12.37
CA PRO A 199 10.84 -5.97 -11.90
C PRO A 199 11.14 -4.72 -12.74
N GLY A 200 11.39 -3.58 -12.06
CA GLY A 200 11.64 -2.29 -12.69
C GLY A 200 10.39 -1.45 -13.00
N ASP A 201 9.18 -2.00 -12.81
CA ASP A 201 7.94 -1.26 -12.99
C ASP A 201 7.87 -0.02 -12.09
N VAL A 202 7.37 1.10 -12.63
CA VAL A 202 7.13 2.33 -11.87
C VAL A 202 5.64 2.45 -11.56
N ARG A 203 5.33 2.70 -10.29
CA ARG A 203 3.98 2.90 -9.75
C ARG A 203 3.95 4.18 -8.93
N PHE A 204 2.89 4.95 -9.10
CA PHE A 204 2.69 6.21 -8.39
C PHE A 204 1.28 6.27 -7.81
N LEU A 205 1.16 6.47 -6.50
CA LEU A 205 -0.11 6.71 -5.82
C LEU A 205 -0.08 8.11 -5.23
N TYR A 206 -1.11 8.90 -5.50
CA TYR A 206 -1.31 10.21 -4.90
C TYR A 206 -2.70 10.29 -4.30
N TYR A 207 -2.78 10.76 -3.06
CA TYR A 207 -4.03 11.01 -2.36
C TYR A 207 -4.02 12.43 -1.79
N SER A 208 -5.11 13.16 -2.03
CA SER A 208 -5.40 14.45 -1.43
C SER A 208 -6.82 14.42 -0.87
N GLY A 209 -6.96 14.67 0.43
CA GLY A 209 -8.23 14.55 1.14
C GLY A 209 -8.02 14.50 2.65
N HIS A 210 -9.04 14.09 3.38
CA HIS A 210 -8.96 13.87 4.82
C HIS A 210 -8.24 12.56 5.17
N GLY A 211 -7.52 12.57 6.29
CA GLY A 211 -7.12 11.37 7.03
C GLY A 211 -7.78 11.34 8.41
N ALA A 212 -7.83 10.15 9.02
CA ALA A 212 -8.37 9.95 10.36
C ALA A 212 -7.62 8.84 11.10
N GLN A 213 -7.90 8.72 12.40
CA GLN A 213 -7.51 7.58 13.23
C GLN A 213 -8.77 6.91 13.76
N ILE A 214 -8.88 5.59 13.59
CA ILE A 214 -10.00 4.80 14.12
C ILE A 214 -9.52 3.75 15.14
N PRO A 215 -10.30 3.45 16.19
CA PRO A 215 -9.91 2.46 17.18
C PRO A 215 -9.88 1.03 16.62
N GLY A 216 -8.75 0.37 16.86
CA GLY A 216 -8.50 -1.07 16.88
C GLY A 216 -9.34 -1.86 17.83
N TYR A 217 -9.65 -3.12 17.52
CA TYR A 217 -10.03 -4.09 18.54
C TYR A 217 -9.21 -5.37 18.38
N GLY A 218 -8.69 -5.84 19.50
CA GLY A 218 -7.96 -7.10 19.62
C GLY A 218 -8.85 -8.21 20.19
N PRO A 219 -8.26 -9.37 20.55
CA PRO A 219 -8.98 -10.43 21.25
C PRO A 219 -9.68 -9.90 22.52
N GLY A 220 -10.94 -10.25 22.71
CA GLY A 220 -11.74 -9.79 23.86
C GLY A 220 -12.37 -8.41 23.70
N ASP A 221 -12.46 -7.90 22.47
CA ASP A 221 -13.13 -6.62 22.11
C ASP A 221 -12.56 -5.39 22.83
N THR A 222 -11.30 -5.45 23.24
CA THR A 222 -10.60 -4.32 23.84
C THR A 222 -9.89 -3.49 22.78
N VAL A 223 -9.94 -2.17 22.93
CA VAL A 223 -9.16 -1.26 22.09
C VAL A 223 -7.67 -1.44 22.37
N ASP A 224 -6.97 -2.00 21.39
CA ASP A 224 -5.56 -2.39 21.49
C ASP A 224 -4.65 -1.65 20.50
N ARG A 225 -5.22 -0.82 19.61
CA ARG A 225 -4.49 -0.01 18.62
C ARG A 225 -5.31 1.17 18.12
N LEU A 226 -4.64 2.10 17.43
CA LEU A 226 -5.25 3.11 16.57
C LEU A 226 -4.72 2.92 15.15
N ASP A 227 -5.64 2.88 14.19
CA ASP A 227 -5.34 2.67 12.79
C ASP A 227 -5.47 4.00 12.04
N GLU A 228 -4.39 4.46 11.39
CA GLU A 228 -4.48 5.53 10.42
C GLU A 228 -5.26 5.04 9.19
N CYS A 229 -6.15 5.89 8.70
CA CYS A 229 -6.88 5.64 7.47
C CYS A 229 -6.97 6.88 6.60
N LEU A 230 -7.06 6.65 5.28
CA LEU A 230 -7.62 7.62 4.36
C LEU A 230 -9.12 7.66 4.63
N VAL A 231 -9.75 8.82 4.39
CA VAL A 231 -11.18 9.04 4.57
C VAL A 231 -11.85 9.06 3.18
N PRO A 232 -12.45 7.95 2.73
CA PRO A 232 -13.23 7.92 1.50
C PRO A 232 -14.48 8.78 1.62
N HIS A 233 -15.11 9.08 0.49
CA HIS A 233 -16.33 9.89 0.46
C HIS A 233 -17.48 9.28 1.28
N ASN A 234 -17.60 7.95 1.31
CA ASN A 234 -18.65 7.24 2.04
C ASN A 234 -18.25 6.85 3.47
N PHE A 235 -17.21 7.47 4.03
CA PHE A 235 -16.73 7.16 5.38
C PHE A 235 -17.78 7.49 6.44
N ASP A 236 -17.99 6.56 7.36
CA ASP A 236 -18.97 6.65 8.45
C ASP A 236 -18.38 6.21 9.81
N TRP A 237 -17.06 6.31 9.97
CA TRP A 237 -16.32 5.86 11.16
C TRP A 237 -16.35 4.34 11.41
N SER A 238 -16.91 3.54 10.49
CA SER A 238 -16.75 2.09 10.45
C SER A 238 -15.44 1.68 9.76
N ARG A 239 -15.02 0.43 9.97
CA ARG A 239 -13.83 -0.11 9.29
C ARG A 239 -14.10 -0.39 7.82
N GLU A 240 -15.34 -0.72 7.50
CA GLU A 240 -15.81 -1.14 6.18
C GLU A 240 -15.76 0.02 5.18
N THR A 241 -15.99 1.24 5.66
CA THR A 241 -15.95 2.47 4.85
C THR A 241 -14.65 3.25 5.00
N ALA A 242 -13.73 2.79 5.86
CA ALA A 242 -12.38 3.33 5.96
C ALA A 242 -11.46 2.68 4.92
N PHE A 243 -10.38 3.38 4.55
CA PHE A 243 -9.24 2.75 3.87
C PHE A 243 -8.02 2.77 4.78
N THR A 244 -7.83 1.67 5.51
CA THR A 244 -6.82 1.50 6.58
C THR A 244 -5.50 0.94 6.03
N ASP A 245 -4.44 0.95 6.85
CA ASP A 245 -3.20 0.21 6.53
C ASP A 245 -3.47 -1.28 6.25
N ASP A 246 -4.46 -1.88 6.92
CA ASP A 246 -4.83 -3.28 6.69
C ASP A 246 -5.27 -3.50 5.24
N ASN A 247 -6.10 -2.61 4.70
CA ASN A 247 -6.51 -2.67 3.31
C ASN A 247 -5.36 -2.41 2.35
N PHE A 248 -4.37 -1.61 2.76
CA PHE A 248 -3.29 -1.19 1.89
C PHE A 248 -2.15 -2.21 1.84
N PHE A 249 -1.69 -2.73 2.98
CA PHE A 249 -0.56 -3.67 2.99
C PHE A 249 -0.89 -4.95 2.23
N ASP A 250 -2.12 -5.42 2.25
CA ASP A 250 -2.55 -6.58 1.44
C ASP A 250 -2.24 -6.41 -0.05
N LEU A 251 -2.24 -5.17 -0.55
CA LEU A 251 -2.05 -4.86 -1.96
C LEU A 251 -0.58 -4.68 -2.35
N TYR A 252 0.26 -4.11 -1.47
CA TYR A 252 1.65 -3.77 -1.82
C TYR A 252 2.72 -4.63 -1.15
N SER A 253 2.43 -5.26 0.00
CA SER A 253 3.48 -5.80 0.88
C SER A 253 4.23 -7.02 0.31
N GLN A 254 3.69 -7.64 -0.75
CA GLN A 254 4.28 -8.75 -1.52
C GLN A 254 4.77 -8.32 -2.92
N LEU A 255 4.87 -7.01 -3.21
CA LEU A 255 5.44 -6.55 -4.48
C LEU A 255 6.90 -6.98 -4.60
N PRO A 256 7.37 -7.32 -5.82
CA PRO A 256 8.80 -7.50 -6.08
C PRO A 256 9.59 -6.28 -5.63
N TYR A 257 10.71 -6.48 -4.93
CA TYR A 257 11.53 -5.37 -4.39
C TYR A 257 12.09 -4.43 -5.45
N GLU A 258 12.18 -4.88 -6.70
CA GLU A 258 12.61 -4.10 -7.85
C GLU A 258 11.50 -3.20 -8.43
N THR A 259 10.27 -3.29 -7.91
CA THR A 259 9.20 -2.35 -8.24
C THR A 259 9.53 -0.99 -7.64
N ASN A 260 9.40 0.08 -8.41
CA ASN A 260 9.57 1.46 -7.96
C ASN A 260 8.20 2.03 -7.61
N PHE A 261 7.77 1.90 -6.35
CA PHE A 261 6.47 2.40 -5.91
C PHE A 261 6.62 3.63 -5.02
N VAL A 262 6.12 4.78 -5.51
CA VAL A 262 6.06 6.04 -4.79
C VAL A 262 4.60 6.33 -4.40
N THR A 263 4.40 6.74 -3.16
CA THR A 263 3.12 7.12 -2.59
C THR A 263 3.25 8.52 -1.99
N ILE A 264 2.23 9.35 -2.18
CA ILE A 264 2.14 10.68 -1.60
C ILE A 264 0.78 10.82 -0.95
N PHE A 265 0.78 11.13 0.35
CA PHE A 265 -0.41 11.37 1.14
C PHE A 265 -0.43 12.84 1.57
N ASP A 266 -1.26 13.65 0.90
CA ASP A 266 -1.55 15.03 1.27
C ASP A 266 -2.81 15.09 2.14
N CYS A 267 -2.66 14.58 3.36
CA CYS A 267 -3.70 14.49 4.38
C CYS A 267 -3.08 14.51 5.79
N CYS A 268 -3.92 14.73 6.80
CA CYS A 268 -3.54 14.66 8.22
C CYS A 268 -4.08 13.37 8.80
N HIS A 269 -3.22 12.62 9.50
CA HIS A 269 -3.66 11.50 10.34
C HIS A 269 -3.52 11.82 11.83
N SER A 270 -3.33 13.09 12.19
CA SER A 270 -3.25 13.52 13.58
C SER A 270 -4.64 13.42 14.20
N GLY A 271 -4.79 12.63 15.27
CA GLY A 271 -6.01 12.57 16.09
C GLY A 271 -6.24 13.82 16.96
N GLY A 272 -5.72 14.98 16.52
CA GLY A 272 -5.75 16.24 17.25
C GLY A 272 -6.97 17.09 16.89
N MET A 273 -7.52 17.80 17.89
CA MET A 273 -8.64 18.71 17.69
C MET A 273 -8.22 19.93 16.86
N THR A 274 -8.81 20.09 15.69
CA THR A 274 -8.74 21.34 14.93
C THR A 274 -9.57 22.43 15.61
N ARG A 275 -8.99 23.62 15.84
CA ARG A 275 -9.73 24.76 16.42
C ARG A 275 -10.62 25.41 15.34
N GLN A 276 -11.85 25.75 15.69
CA GLN A 276 -12.73 26.52 14.81
C GLN A 276 -12.12 27.90 14.49
N GLY A 277 -12.17 28.32 13.23
CA GLY A 277 -11.67 29.63 12.75
C GLY A 277 -10.20 29.68 12.34
N GLY A 278 -9.48 28.55 12.36
CA GLY A 278 -8.09 28.44 11.87
C GLY A 278 -7.99 28.14 10.36
N ALA A 279 -6.76 28.00 9.87
CA ALA A 279 -6.51 27.50 8.51
C ALA A 279 -7.17 26.12 8.33
N LYS A 280 -7.71 25.86 7.14
CA LYS A 280 -8.44 24.63 6.85
C LYS A 280 -7.48 23.44 6.79
N VAL A 281 -7.79 22.42 7.60
CA VAL A 281 -6.94 21.25 7.85
C VAL A 281 -7.51 20.03 7.12
N ARG A 282 -6.62 19.18 6.62
CA ARG A 282 -6.97 17.94 5.90
C ARG A 282 -7.09 16.72 6.82
N GLY A 283 -7.81 16.84 7.93
CA GLY A 283 -8.13 15.76 8.85
C GLY A 283 -9.55 15.91 9.42
N VAL A 284 -10.16 14.80 9.87
CA VAL A 284 -11.49 14.81 10.51
C VAL A 284 -11.40 14.37 11.96
N ASN A 285 -12.20 14.99 12.82
CA ASN A 285 -12.27 14.64 14.24
C ASN A 285 -13.26 13.50 14.49
N PRO A 286 -12.93 12.52 15.35
CA PRO A 286 -13.86 11.46 15.71
C PRO A 286 -15.11 12.01 16.42
N PRO A 287 -16.30 11.49 16.11
CA PRO A 287 -17.50 11.66 16.93
C PRO A 287 -17.23 11.30 18.39
N ASP A 288 -17.99 11.87 19.32
CA ASP A 288 -17.72 11.74 20.75
C ASP A 288 -17.77 10.29 21.25
N ASP A 289 -18.62 9.44 20.66
CA ASP A 289 -18.70 8.02 21.00
C ASP A 289 -17.48 7.21 20.49
N ILE A 290 -16.92 7.58 19.34
CA ILE A 290 -15.65 7.03 18.83
C ILE A 290 -14.50 7.53 19.69
N ARG A 291 -14.46 8.83 19.97
CA ARG A 291 -13.44 9.48 20.80
C ARG A 291 -13.40 8.89 22.21
N HIS A 292 -14.55 8.62 22.82
CA HIS A 292 -14.66 7.96 24.12
C HIS A 292 -13.92 6.62 24.14
N ARG A 293 -13.99 5.83 23.06
CA ARG A 293 -13.29 4.55 22.94
C ARG A 293 -11.76 4.69 22.88
N MET A 294 -11.25 5.86 22.51
CA MET A 294 -9.82 6.18 22.46
C MET A 294 -9.31 6.69 23.82
N LEU A 295 -10.21 6.98 24.76
CA LEU A 295 -9.91 7.53 26.09
C LEU A 295 -10.16 6.50 27.19
N LYS A 296 -9.56 6.73 28.35
CA LYS A 296 -9.84 6.03 29.61
C LYS A 296 -10.03 7.05 30.72
N TRP A 297 -10.87 6.74 31.70
CA TRP A 297 -10.96 7.53 32.92
C TRP A 297 -9.74 7.24 33.80
N ASP A 298 -9.00 8.27 34.15
CA ASP A 298 -7.90 8.21 35.12
C ASP A 298 -8.46 8.65 36.48
N ILE A 299 -8.61 7.69 37.40
CA ILE A 299 -9.22 7.92 38.71
C ILE A 299 -8.34 8.85 39.56
N GLU A 300 -7.01 8.73 39.47
CA GLU A 300 -6.09 9.54 40.28
C GLU A 300 -6.08 11.01 39.84
N LYS A 301 -6.29 11.25 38.55
CA LYS A 301 -6.35 12.60 37.96
C LYS A 301 -7.77 13.15 37.83
N GLU A 302 -8.78 12.33 38.12
CA GLU A 302 -10.20 12.64 37.94
C GLU A 302 -10.52 13.22 36.55
N MET A 303 -9.92 12.65 35.50
CA MET A 303 -10.08 13.16 34.14
C MET A 303 -10.01 12.06 33.09
N TRP A 304 -10.59 12.34 31.92
CA TRP A 304 -10.37 11.53 30.74
C TRP A 304 -8.94 11.75 30.23
N VAL A 305 -8.19 10.67 30.13
CA VAL A 305 -6.86 10.64 29.52
C VAL A 305 -6.85 9.69 28.36
N GLU A 306 -5.86 9.81 27.50
CA GLU A 306 -5.70 8.90 26.38
C GLU A 306 -5.34 7.49 26.85
N ARG A 307 -5.81 6.48 26.10
CA ARG A 307 -5.42 5.10 26.32
C ARG A 307 -3.95 4.93 25.99
N LYS A 308 -3.24 4.20 26.87
CA LYS A 308 -1.94 3.66 26.52
C LYS A 308 -2.17 2.46 25.62
N ILE A 309 -1.57 2.52 24.44
CA ILE A 309 -1.67 1.50 23.40
C ILE A 309 -0.27 0.98 23.14
N ASP A 310 -0.07 -0.32 23.36
CA ASP A 310 1.23 -0.96 23.18
C ASP A 310 1.48 -1.30 21.71
N SER A 311 2.72 -1.09 21.25
CA SER A 311 3.14 -1.55 19.92
C SER A 311 3.20 -3.09 19.87
N PRO A 312 2.77 -3.72 18.75
CA PRO A 312 2.98 -5.16 18.54
C PRO A 312 4.45 -5.55 18.62
N ASN A 313 5.35 -4.62 18.27
CA ASN A 313 6.79 -4.79 18.37
C ASN A 313 7.45 -3.47 18.76
N ARG A 314 7.77 -3.34 20.05
CA ARG A 314 8.40 -2.13 20.62
C ARG A 314 9.81 -1.87 20.09
N GLU A 315 10.52 -2.91 19.64
CA GLU A 315 11.90 -2.76 19.15
C GLU A 315 11.96 -2.17 17.73
N LEU A 316 10.93 -2.40 16.92
CA LEU A 316 10.79 -1.86 15.57
C LEU A 316 9.89 -0.62 15.51
N GLU A 317 9.47 -0.12 16.67
CA GLU A 317 8.50 0.96 16.82
C GLU A 317 9.01 2.27 16.19
N THR A 318 10.26 2.63 16.48
CA THR A 318 10.89 3.86 15.96
C THR A 318 11.05 3.83 14.43
N GLU A 319 11.31 2.66 13.84
CA GLU A 319 11.56 2.54 12.40
C GLU A 319 10.26 2.57 11.58
N PHE A 320 9.21 1.87 12.03
CA PHE A 320 8.01 1.66 11.22
C PHE A 320 6.72 2.24 11.80
N THR A 321 6.69 2.60 13.08
CA THR A 321 5.49 3.19 13.71
C THR A 321 5.71 4.62 14.19
N GLY A 322 6.93 5.15 14.13
CA GLY A 322 7.25 6.50 14.60
C GLY A 322 7.02 6.70 16.09
N GLU A 323 6.92 7.96 16.52
CA GLU A 323 6.79 8.35 17.93
C GLU A 323 5.32 8.55 18.36
N SER A 324 4.38 8.60 17.40
CA SER A 324 2.96 8.85 17.66
C SER A 324 2.18 7.64 18.21
N LYS A 325 0.93 7.94 18.57
CA LYS A 325 -0.07 7.04 19.14
C LYS A 325 -0.66 6.06 18.11
N ALA A 326 -0.58 6.40 16.81
CA ALA A 326 -0.98 5.49 15.75
C ALA A 326 0.02 4.34 15.61
N LYS A 327 -0.39 3.15 16.04
CA LYS A 327 0.43 1.94 15.94
C LYS A 327 0.32 1.26 14.59
N ARG A 328 -0.72 1.54 13.80
CA ARG A 328 -0.79 1.13 12.39
C ARG A 328 -0.85 2.35 11.50
N ARG A 329 0.17 2.47 10.64
CA ARG A 329 0.36 3.62 9.75
C ARG A 329 0.33 3.20 8.31
N LEU A 330 -0.35 4.00 7.50
CA LEU A 330 -0.53 3.72 6.09
C LEU A 330 0.81 3.53 5.37
N GLY A 331 0.93 2.40 4.68
CA GLY A 331 2.07 2.09 3.83
C GLY A 331 3.24 1.48 4.58
N ARG A 332 3.13 1.27 5.89
CA ARG A 332 4.24 0.77 6.71
C ARG A 332 4.12 -0.72 7.07
N ALA A 333 2.98 -1.38 6.83
CA ALA A 333 2.80 -2.82 6.98
C ALA A 333 3.23 -3.34 8.37
N VAL A 334 2.87 -2.60 9.41
CA VAL A 334 3.32 -2.86 10.79
C VAL A 334 2.88 -4.25 11.26
N ASN A 335 1.70 -4.71 10.84
CA ASN A 335 1.14 -6.02 11.19
C ASN A 335 1.92 -7.22 10.69
N LEU A 336 2.84 -7.00 9.75
CA LEU A 336 3.67 -8.04 9.19
C LEU A 336 5.06 -8.05 9.83
N ARG A 337 5.32 -7.15 10.78
CA ARG A 337 6.60 -6.95 11.50
C ARG A 337 6.46 -7.28 12.99
N THR A 338 5.84 -8.42 13.28
CA THR A 338 5.47 -8.82 14.65
C THR A 338 6.61 -9.47 15.43
N LEU A 339 7.63 -9.99 14.75
CA LEU A 339 8.77 -10.67 15.40
C LEU A 339 9.74 -9.68 16.06
N PRO A 340 10.29 -9.97 17.25
CA PRO A 340 11.40 -9.22 17.82
C PRO A 340 12.56 -9.07 16.83
N SER A 341 13.34 -7.99 16.91
CA SER A 341 14.28 -7.59 15.84
C SER A 341 15.27 -8.71 15.47
N LYS A 342 15.78 -9.43 16.47
CA LYS A 342 16.71 -10.55 16.26
C LYS A 342 16.07 -11.72 15.52
N GLU A 343 14.82 -12.03 15.81
CA GLU A 343 14.06 -13.10 15.15
C GLU A 343 13.63 -12.68 13.76
N TYR A 344 13.22 -11.42 13.59
CA TYR A 344 12.92 -10.82 12.31
C TYR A 344 14.13 -10.89 11.37
N ASP A 345 15.32 -10.52 11.85
CA ASP A 345 16.57 -10.61 11.09
C ASP A 345 16.93 -12.04 10.72
N ARG A 346 16.76 -12.98 11.65
CA ARG A 346 16.97 -14.41 11.39
C ARG A 346 16.01 -14.91 10.31
N ALA A 347 14.72 -14.57 10.38
CA ALA A 347 13.73 -14.95 9.38
C ALA A 347 14.08 -14.40 8.00
N ARG A 348 14.43 -13.10 7.90
CA ARG A 348 14.88 -12.46 6.66
C ARG A 348 16.07 -13.17 6.02
N GLN A 349 17.06 -13.57 6.84
CA GLN A 349 18.23 -14.30 6.37
C GLN A 349 17.88 -15.73 5.93
N GLN A 350 17.08 -16.46 6.73
CA GLN A 350 16.66 -17.83 6.45
C GLN A 350 15.87 -17.93 5.14
N TYR A 351 14.93 -17.01 4.91
CA TYR A 351 14.02 -17.01 3.76
C TYR A 351 14.46 -16.09 2.62
N LYS A 352 15.65 -15.47 2.76
CA LYS A 352 16.32 -14.65 1.74
C LYS A 352 15.47 -13.49 1.21
N HIS A 353 14.79 -12.77 2.11
CA HIS A 353 14.01 -11.58 1.78
C HIS A 353 14.34 -10.40 2.71
N LYS A 354 13.86 -9.20 2.37
CA LYS A 354 14.13 -7.96 3.13
C LYS A 354 13.03 -7.59 4.13
N GLY A 355 11.93 -8.34 4.13
CA GLY A 355 10.72 -8.08 4.93
C GLY A 355 9.56 -7.64 4.04
N PRO A 356 8.40 -7.23 4.58
CA PRO A 356 7.32 -6.70 3.76
C PRO A 356 7.83 -5.55 2.89
N TYR A 357 7.43 -5.52 1.62
CA TYR A 357 7.81 -4.43 0.71
C TYR A 357 7.45 -3.08 1.34
N LEU A 358 8.37 -2.11 1.28
CA LEU A 358 8.18 -0.76 1.81
C LEU A 358 8.21 0.24 0.64
N PRO A 359 7.09 0.89 0.29
CA PRO A 359 7.09 1.93 -0.72
C PRO A 359 7.89 3.17 -0.27
N MET A 360 8.23 4.02 -1.23
CA MET A 360 8.63 5.39 -0.95
C MET A 360 7.37 6.20 -0.59
N ILE A 361 7.30 6.77 0.62
CA ILE A 361 6.12 7.44 1.14
C ILE A 361 6.47 8.88 1.47
N TYR A 362 5.82 9.82 0.80
CA TYR A 362 5.73 11.20 1.28
C TYR A 362 4.46 11.38 2.09
N GLN A 363 4.62 11.92 3.30
CA GLN A 363 3.51 12.41 4.10
C GLN A 363 3.63 13.93 4.13
N ALA A 364 2.52 14.62 3.90
CA ALA A 364 2.54 16.06 3.79
C ALA A 364 2.92 16.76 5.11
N CYS A 365 2.62 16.15 6.27
CA CYS A 365 2.94 16.69 7.58
C CYS A 365 3.50 15.62 8.53
N GLY A 366 4.13 16.08 9.60
CA GLY A 366 4.69 15.24 10.65
C GLY A 366 3.63 14.69 11.61
N GLU A 367 4.12 13.93 12.57
CA GLU A 367 3.32 13.26 13.58
C GLU A 367 2.79 14.29 14.59
N ASN A 368 1.48 14.46 14.67
CA ASN A 368 0.78 15.52 15.45
C ASN A 368 0.78 16.91 14.80
N GLU A 369 1.14 17.00 13.52
CA GLU A 369 0.97 18.22 12.74
C GLU A 369 -0.28 18.12 11.85
N TYR A 370 -0.55 19.21 11.12
CA TYR A 370 -1.64 19.29 10.18
C TYR A 370 -1.08 19.61 8.78
N SER A 371 -1.68 18.99 7.77
CA SER A 371 -1.63 19.42 6.37
C SER A 371 -2.73 20.44 6.09
N TYR A 372 -2.38 21.51 5.41
CA TYR A 372 -3.23 22.68 5.20
C TYR A 372 -3.62 22.93 3.75
N GLU A 373 -4.74 23.63 3.55
CA GLU A 373 -5.07 24.25 2.26
C GLU A 373 -4.31 25.57 2.06
N TYR A 374 -3.81 25.76 0.83
CA TYR A 374 -3.16 26.97 0.33
C TYR A 374 -4.01 27.63 -0.75
N ARG A 375 -4.20 28.95 -0.64
CA ARG A 375 -4.90 29.75 -1.66
C ARG A 375 -3.92 30.48 -2.57
N HIS A 376 -3.95 30.13 -3.85
CA HIS A 376 -3.25 30.81 -4.92
C HIS A 376 -4.24 31.67 -5.71
N GLY A 377 -4.40 32.94 -5.32
CA GLY A 377 -5.45 33.80 -5.85
C GLY A 377 -6.83 33.23 -5.50
N VAL A 378 -7.61 32.86 -6.52
CA VAL A 378 -8.96 32.27 -6.35
C VAL A 378 -8.95 30.74 -6.30
N THR A 379 -7.80 30.10 -6.55
CA THR A 379 -7.70 28.63 -6.60
C THR A 379 -7.10 28.08 -5.31
N SER A 380 -7.75 27.10 -4.71
CA SER A 380 -7.25 26.37 -3.54
C SER A 380 -6.42 25.14 -3.96
N TYR A 381 -5.35 24.85 -3.23
CA TYR A 381 -4.46 23.68 -3.37
C TYR A 381 -4.08 23.15 -1.99
N GLY A 382 -3.43 22.01 -1.89
CA GLY A 382 -2.67 21.61 -0.70
C GLY A 382 -1.37 22.38 -0.61
N ALA A 383 -1.01 22.89 0.56
CA ALA A 383 0.24 23.61 0.75
C ALA A 383 1.45 22.76 0.31
N PHE A 384 1.49 21.50 0.75
CA PHE A 384 2.52 20.54 0.35
C PHE A 384 2.53 20.29 -1.16
N THR A 385 1.37 19.97 -1.74
CA THR A 385 1.26 19.64 -3.17
C THR A 385 1.65 20.83 -4.07
N TYR A 386 1.23 22.03 -3.71
CA TYR A 386 1.61 23.24 -4.42
C TYR A 386 3.13 23.47 -4.37
N SER A 387 3.74 23.38 -3.18
CA SER A 387 5.19 23.49 -3.00
C SER A 387 5.95 22.42 -3.79
N LEU A 388 5.52 21.16 -3.73
CA LEU A 388 6.10 20.04 -4.48
C LEU A 388 6.13 20.32 -5.98
N ALA A 389 4.98 20.66 -6.58
CA ALA A 389 4.85 20.91 -8.01
C ALA A 389 5.72 22.10 -8.45
N ARG A 390 5.69 23.20 -7.69
CA ARG A 390 6.44 24.42 -7.98
C ARG A 390 7.97 24.18 -7.92
N ILE A 391 8.45 23.43 -6.93
CA ILE A 391 9.87 23.11 -6.75
C ILE A 391 10.36 22.21 -7.88
N LEU A 392 9.62 21.14 -8.21
CA LEU A 392 9.97 20.23 -9.29
C LEU A 392 10.07 20.96 -10.63
N ARG A 393 9.09 21.79 -10.98
CA ARG A 393 9.11 22.60 -12.20
C ARG A 393 10.30 23.54 -12.25
N ARG A 394 10.54 24.30 -11.17
CA ARG A 394 11.69 25.22 -11.08
C ARG A 394 13.02 24.50 -11.32
N LEU A 395 13.21 23.35 -10.68
CA LEU A 395 14.40 22.51 -10.85
C LEU A 395 14.53 21.97 -12.28
N GLY A 396 13.42 21.51 -12.84
CA GLY A 396 13.35 21.04 -14.23
C GLY A 396 13.74 22.10 -15.25
N HIS A 397 13.23 23.33 -15.10
CA HIS A 397 13.62 24.45 -15.97
C HIS A 397 15.11 24.80 -15.85
N GLN A 398 15.72 24.54 -14.69
CA GLN A 398 17.15 24.73 -14.45
C GLN A 398 18.00 23.53 -14.89
N GLY A 399 17.40 22.44 -15.39
CA GLY A 399 18.10 21.20 -15.71
C GLY A 399 18.76 20.52 -14.51
N ARG A 400 18.29 20.80 -13.29
CA ARG A 400 18.89 20.29 -12.04
C ARG A 400 18.08 19.12 -11.49
N GLY A 401 18.75 18.00 -11.28
CA GLY A 401 18.20 16.89 -10.49
C GLY A 401 18.14 17.21 -9.00
N ILE A 402 17.31 16.46 -8.27
CA ILE A 402 17.22 16.51 -6.81
C ILE A 402 16.95 15.10 -6.29
N THR A 403 17.49 14.73 -5.13
CA THR A 403 17.15 13.45 -4.49
C THR A 403 15.75 13.50 -3.87
N PHE A 404 15.15 12.34 -3.59
CA PHE A 404 13.87 12.31 -2.85
C PHE A 404 14.00 13.01 -1.48
N SER A 405 15.06 12.72 -0.73
CA SER A 405 15.36 13.39 0.55
C SER A 405 15.55 14.90 0.38
N GLY A 406 16.33 15.33 -0.61
CA GLY A 406 16.56 16.74 -0.89
C GLY A 406 15.28 17.47 -1.30
N LEU A 407 14.37 16.78 -2.01
CA LEU A 407 13.07 17.33 -2.37
C LEU A 407 12.21 17.56 -1.12
N ARG A 408 12.16 16.60 -0.19
CA ARG A 408 11.49 16.77 1.10
C ARG A 408 12.02 18.00 1.83
N ASP A 409 13.34 18.11 1.98
CA ASP A 409 13.98 19.21 2.73
C ASP A 409 13.66 20.58 2.10
N ARG A 410 13.51 20.62 0.78
CA ARG A 410 13.21 21.86 0.04
C ARG A 410 11.74 22.24 0.12
N ILE A 411 10.85 21.25 0.14
CA ILE A 411 9.42 21.48 0.41
C ILE A 411 9.23 22.00 1.84
N ALA A 412 9.90 21.39 2.83
CA ALA A 412 9.82 21.85 4.23
C ALA A 412 10.22 23.33 4.37
N LYS A 413 11.33 23.74 3.74
CA LYS A 413 11.76 25.15 3.72
C LYS A 413 10.73 26.06 3.06
N ASP A 414 10.15 25.63 1.95
CA ASP A 414 9.14 26.41 1.25
C ASP A 414 7.84 26.56 2.04
N LEU A 415 7.41 25.52 2.76
CA LEU A 415 6.23 25.60 3.62
C LEU A 415 6.44 26.62 4.74
N ILE A 416 7.63 26.68 5.33
CA ILE A 416 8.01 27.72 6.31
C ILE A 416 7.94 29.11 5.67
N GLU A 417 8.49 29.30 4.47
CA GLU A 417 8.43 30.57 3.73
C GLU A 417 6.98 31.00 3.41
N LEU A 418 6.10 30.03 3.15
CA LEU A 418 4.67 30.26 2.94
C LEU A 418 3.87 30.45 4.25
N GLY A 419 4.50 30.32 5.41
CA GLY A 419 3.89 30.53 6.72
C GLY A 419 3.11 29.32 7.27
N TYR A 420 3.35 28.11 6.75
CA TYR A 420 2.70 26.89 7.21
C TYR A 420 3.58 26.13 8.22
N GLN A 421 2.98 25.78 9.36
CA GLN A 421 3.59 24.90 10.36
C GLN A 421 3.36 23.44 10.00
N GLN A 422 4.09 22.98 8.99
CA GLN A 422 3.94 21.66 8.39
C GLN A 422 5.33 21.15 7.94
N ASP A 423 5.81 20.07 8.57
CA ASP A 423 7.07 19.41 8.23
C ASP A 423 6.79 18.09 7.50
N PRO A 424 7.00 18.01 6.18
CA PRO A 424 6.73 16.81 5.42
C PRO A 424 7.68 15.67 5.80
N CYS A 425 7.18 14.44 5.84
CA CYS A 425 7.97 13.25 6.12
C CYS A 425 8.27 12.47 4.83
N LEU A 426 9.44 11.82 4.78
CA LEU A 426 9.81 10.84 3.77
C LEU A 426 10.20 9.53 4.44
N ILE A 427 9.44 8.47 4.16
CA ILE A 427 9.73 7.10 4.60
C ILE A 427 10.05 6.24 3.39
N GLY A 428 11.01 5.33 3.53
CA GLY A 428 11.35 4.36 2.49
C GLY A 428 12.74 3.77 2.68
N PRO A 429 13.14 2.80 1.85
CA PRO A 429 14.49 2.25 1.89
C PRO A 429 15.54 3.36 1.69
N GLY A 430 16.51 3.49 2.61
CA GLY A 430 17.46 4.62 2.60
C GLY A 430 18.24 4.79 1.29
N ALA A 431 18.53 3.69 0.58
CA ALA A 431 19.15 3.73 -0.74
C ALA A 431 18.25 4.42 -1.78
N LEU A 432 16.93 4.20 -1.73
CA LEU A 432 15.96 4.83 -2.63
C LEU A 432 15.71 6.30 -2.24
N CYS A 433 15.68 6.64 -0.94
CA CYS A 433 15.55 8.02 -0.47
C CYS A 433 16.66 8.94 -1.02
N SER A 434 17.85 8.39 -1.24
CA SER A 434 19.01 9.11 -1.79
C SER A 434 19.06 9.13 -3.32
N GLN A 435 18.13 8.48 -4.02
CA GLN A 435 18.07 8.51 -5.48
C GLN A 435 17.47 9.81 -5.99
N THR A 436 17.90 10.21 -7.19
CA THR A 436 17.37 11.38 -7.91
C THR A 436 15.93 11.14 -8.34
N VAL A 437 15.06 12.11 -8.07
CA VAL A 437 13.69 12.15 -8.54
C VAL A 437 13.69 12.20 -10.08
N PRO A 438 13.01 11.26 -10.76
CA PRO A 438 12.98 11.21 -12.21
C PRO A 438 12.04 12.31 -12.76
N TRP A 439 12.58 13.52 -12.91
CA TRP A 439 11.89 14.67 -13.50
C TRP A 439 12.43 14.99 -14.90
N ARG A 440 11.55 15.33 -15.85
CA ARG A 440 11.92 15.80 -17.19
C ARG A 440 11.32 17.20 -17.37
N GLY A 441 12.15 18.23 -17.47
CA GLY A 441 11.65 19.60 -17.67
C GLY A 441 10.91 19.74 -19.00
N SER A 442 10.01 20.72 -19.11
CA SER A 442 9.18 20.96 -20.32
C SER A 442 9.95 21.25 -21.62
N GLY A 443 11.29 21.38 -21.57
CA GLY A 443 12.17 21.53 -22.74
C GLY A 443 12.97 20.29 -23.12
N SER A 444 12.88 19.17 -22.40
CA SER A 444 13.72 17.98 -22.62
C SER A 444 13.08 16.91 -23.51
N ARG A 445 12.15 17.27 -24.41
CA ARG A 445 11.75 16.35 -25.49
C ARG A 445 13.00 16.09 -26.31
N ALA A 446 13.58 14.91 -26.14
CA ALA A 446 14.68 14.44 -26.94
C ALA A 446 14.27 14.56 -28.41
N GLU A 447 14.90 15.50 -29.13
CA GLU A 447 15.02 15.37 -30.57
C GLU A 447 15.59 13.97 -30.81
N GLY A 448 14.76 13.11 -31.38
CA GLY A 448 15.19 11.80 -31.80
C GLY A 448 16.38 12.00 -32.74
N LYS A 449 17.57 11.61 -32.30
CA LYS A 449 18.68 11.34 -33.21
C LYS A 449 18.24 10.18 -34.09
N LYS A 450 17.55 10.49 -35.19
CA LYS A 450 17.60 9.70 -36.40
C LYS A 450 19.03 9.82 -36.92
N LYS A 451 19.84 8.78 -36.71
CA LYS A 451 20.83 8.28 -37.66
C LYS A 451 21.01 6.79 -37.43
#